data_AF-A0A7X8FUT8-F1
#
_entry.id   AF-A0A7X8FUT8-F1
#
_cell.length_a   1.000
_cell.length_b   1.000
_cell.length_c   1.000
_cell.angle_alpha   90.00
_cell.angle_beta   90.00
_cell.angle_gamma   90.00
#
_symmetry.space_group_name_H-M   'P 1'
#
loop_
_entity.id
_entity.type
_entity.pdbx_description
1 polymer ?
#
loop_
_entity_poly.entity_id
_entity_poly.type
_entity_poly.pdbx_seq_one_letter_code
_entity_poly.pdbx_strand_id
1 'polypeptide(L)'
;LPVRKITCPCEQVFNADIPEKVDLDQDTDALDKLMDGSLLSCICPTCNAELNLDLPLTVSWPSRKATIVMVPEMERLALVSGTLSPKKNAMYVVGYAELADRTAVLRDGLEPVVIEALKYRLLQKAKETDPQKNPVAFYEKRDESGELEFHIHGIRETEVAVTRIPSRLYDSILGDWKANPDREDYTALHVGSYLSVRNILLEDSSDA
;
A
#
# COMPACT_ATOMS: atom_id res chain seq x y z
N LEU A 1 13.36 -4.58 21.46
CA LEU A 1 12.38 -4.75 20.37
C LEU A 1 11.85 -6.19 20.41
N PRO A 2 10.63 -6.47 19.94
CA PRO A 2 10.04 -7.80 20.03
C PRO A 2 10.76 -8.78 19.08
N VAL A 3 11.26 -9.87 19.63
CA VAL A 3 11.95 -10.92 18.86
C VAL A 3 10.90 -11.84 18.25
N ARG A 4 10.89 -11.96 16.91
CA ARG A 4 9.96 -12.81 16.17
C ARG A 4 10.66 -14.06 15.64
N LYS A 5 9.96 -15.18 15.67
CA LYS A 5 10.43 -16.46 15.12
C LYS A 5 10.16 -16.48 13.62
N ILE A 6 11.22 -16.58 12.82
CA ILE A 6 11.19 -16.59 11.36
C ILE A 6 11.62 -17.95 10.84
N THR A 7 10.95 -18.42 9.77
CA THR A 7 11.31 -19.63 9.04
C THR A 7 11.79 -19.23 7.65
N CYS A 8 13.04 -19.54 7.34
CA CYS A 8 13.61 -19.32 6.01
C CYS A 8 13.16 -20.43 5.04
N PRO A 9 13.11 -20.19 3.72
CA PRO A 9 12.95 -21.26 2.72
C PRO A 9 14.00 -22.39 2.78
N CYS A 10 15.18 -22.15 3.36
CA CYS A 10 16.16 -23.21 3.64
C CYS A 10 15.84 -24.04 4.89
N GLU A 11 14.61 -23.90 5.43
CA GLU A 11 14.08 -24.55 6.62
C GLU A 11 14.73 -24.11 7.94
N GLN A 12 15.75 -23.24 7.90
CA GLN A 12 16.31 -22.66 9.11
C GLN A 12 15.25 -21.83 9.84
N VAL A 13 15.07 -22.14 11.11
CA VAL A 13 14.26 -21.36 12.04
C VAL A 13 15.18 -20.55 12.92
N PHE A 14 14.92 -19.25 13.03
CA PHE A 14 15.73 -18.34 13.84
C PHE A 14 14.89 -17.19 14.38
N ASN A 15 15.49 -16.45 15.30
CA ASN A 15 14.87 -15.29 15.94
C ASN A 15 15.43 -14.03 15.26
N ALA A 16 14.54 -13.17 14.79
CA ALA A 16 14.89 -11.89 14.17
C ALA A 16 14.26 -10.74 14.95
N ASP A 17 14.95 -9.61 14.98
CA ASP A 17 14.45 -8.41 15.63
C ASP A 17 13.58 -7.62 14.64
N ILE A 18 12.30 -7.99 14.57
CA ILE A 18 11.34 -7.44 13.61
C ILE A 18 10.25 -6.68 14.38
N PRO A 19 10.05 -5.38 14.11
CA PRO A 19 9.09 -4.60 14.86
C PRO A 19 7.64 -5.04 14.58
N GLU A 20 6.80 -5.02 15.61
CA GLU A 20 5.34 -5.12 15.47
C GLU A 20 4.67 -3.75 15.42
N LYS A 21 5.37 -2.74 15.95
CA LYS A 21 4.95 -1.35 15.99
C LYS A 21 6.13 -0.45 15.74
N VAL A 22 5.91 0.61 14.98
CA VAL A 22 6.90 1.64 14.66
C VAL A 22 6.23 2.99 14.78
N ASP A 23 6.93 3.96 15.36
CA ASP A 23 6.51 5.37 15.37
C ASP A 23 7.47 6.18 14.49
N LEU A 24 6.96 6.72 13.37
CA LEU A 24 7.77 7.42 12.37
C LEU A 24 8.24 8.80 12.81
N ASP A 25 7.68 9.37 13.90
CA ASP A 25 8.20 10.63 14.45
C ASP A 25 9.32 10.39 15.47
N GLN A 26 9.38 9.19 16.09
CA GLN A 26 10.38 8.84 17.09
C GLN A 26 11.57 8.09 16.49
N ASP A 27 11.33 7.23 15.48
CA ASP A 27 12.37 6.50 14.77
C ASP A 27 12.62 7.15 13.41
N THR A 28 13.68 7.98 13.37
CA THR A 28 14.03 8.75 12.18
C THR A 28 14.48 7.86 11.01
N ASP A 29 14.98 6.65 11.30
CA ASP A 29 15.48 5.72 10.27
C ASP A 29 14.36 4.82 9.76
N ALA A 30 13.28 4.65 10.53
CA ALA A 30 12.18 3.77 10.16
C ALA A 30 11.47 4.21 8.88
N LEU A 31 11.35 5.52 8.63
CA LEU A 31 10.75 6.02 7.40
C LEU A 31 11.59 5.61 6.17
N ASP A 32 12.90 5.83 6.23
CA ASP A 32 13.80 5.48 5.13
C ASP A 32 13.80 3.96 4.89
N LYS A 33 13.87 3.16 5.96
CA LYS A 33 13.77 1.69 5.89
C LYS A 33 12.41 1.21 5.36
N LEU A 34 11.34 1.95 5.62
CA LEU A 34 10.02 1.64 5.09
C LEU A 34 9.99 1.89 3.58
N MET A 35 10.52 3.03 3.16
CA MET A 35 10.53 3.42 1.76
C MET A 35 11.49 2.59 0.90
N ASP A 36 12.61 2.11 1.45
CA ASP A 36 13.58 1.29 0.73
C ASP A 36 13.29 -0.23 0.79
N GLY A 37 12.27 -0.65 1.55
CA GLY A 37 11.87 -2.06 1.68
C GLY A 37 12.50 -2.83 2.83
N SER A 38 13.50 -2.26 3.52
CA SER A 38 14.29 -2.98 4.52
C SER A 38 13.65 -3.10 5.90
N LEU A 39 12.58 -2.34 6.20
CA LEU A 39 11.97 -2.29 7.55
C LEU A 39 11.51 -3.67 8.08
N LEU A 40 10.95 -4.51 7.21
CA LEU A 40 10.51 -5.88 7.54
C LEU A 40 11.39 -6.93 6.84
N SER A 41 12.67 -6.62 6.67
CA SER A 41 13.65 -7.54 6.09
C SER A 41 14.55 -8.15 7.17
N CYS A 42 15.08 -9.35 6.90
CA CYS A 42 16.18 -9.92 7.68
C CYS A 42 17.04 -10.85 6.84
N ILE A 43 18.27 -11.11 7.29
CA ILE A 43 19.18 -12.06 6.62
C ILE A 43 19.14 -13.38 7.37
N CYS A 44 18.95 -14.48 6.65
CA CYS A 44 19.07 -15.82 7.22
C CYS A 44 20.52 -16.09 7.65
N PRO A 45 20.77 -16.50 8.91
CA PRO A 45 22.13 -16.75 9.40
C PRO A 45 22.79 -18.00 8.79
N THR A 46 22.03 -18.85 8.10
CA THR A 46 22.52 -20.12 7.53
C THR A 46 22.82 -20.00 6.04
N CYS A 47 21.84 -19.58 5.23
CA CYS A 47 22.01 -19.49 3.77
C CYS A 47 22.29 -18.07 3.26
N ASN A 48 22.31 -17.07 4.15
CA ASN A 48 22.55 -15.67 3.83
C ASN A 48 21.52 -15.06 2.84
N ALA A 49 20.35 -15.70 2.68
CA ALA A 49 19.24 -15.15 1.91
C ALA A 49 18.63 -13.95 2.65
N GLU A 50 18.34 -12.90 1.90
CA GLU A 50 17.52 -11.78 2.35
C GLU A 50 16.04 -12.18 2.30
N LEU A 51 15.35 -12.04 3.42
CA LEU A 51 13.95 -12.40 3.60
C LEU A 51 13.14 -11.14 3.78
N ASN A 52 12.27 -10.84 2.81
CA ASN A 52 11.25 -9.80 2.92
C ASN A 52 9.99 -10.41 3.53
N LEU A 53 9.64 -9.96 4.73
CA LEU A 53 8.62 -10.60 5.56
C LEU A 53 7.27 -9.90 5.38
N ASP A 54 6.23 -10.70 5.15
CA ASP A 54 4.85 -10.25 5.14
C ASP A 54 4.20 -10.53 6.50
N LEU A 55 4.49 -9.65 7.47
CA LEU A 55 4.04 -9.80 8.86
C LEU A 55 3.20 -8.60 9.30
N PRO A 56 2.26 -8.79 10.26
CA PRO A 56 1.49 -7.66 10.79
C PRO A 56 2.39 -6.60 11.41
N LEU A 57 2.13 -5.33 11.07
CA LEU A 57 2.86 -4.16 11.53
C LEU A 57 1.88 -2.99 11.76
N THR A 58 2.02 -2.28 12.86
CA THR A 58 1.33 -0.99 13.08
C THR A 58 2.31 0.16 13.01
N VAL A 59 2.05 1.11 12.12
CA VAL A 59 2.84 2.33 11.96
C VAL A 59 2.06 3.51 12.54
N SER A 60 2.57 4.15 13.57
CA SER A 60 2.06 5.44 14.06
C SER A 60 2.85 6.58 13.43
N TRP A 61 2.12 7.63 13.03
CA TRP A 61 2.73 8.86 12.52
C TRP A 61 1.98 10.08 13.09
N PRO A 62 2.23 10.45 14.36
CA PRO A 62 1.51 11.52 15.05
C PRO A 62 1.50 12.88 14.32
N SER A 63 2.63 13.29 13.72
CA SER A 63 2.79 14.55 12.98
C SER A 63 1.94 14.59 11.71
N ARG A 64 1.53 13.43 11.19
CA ARG A 64 0.58 13.26 10.09
C ARG A 64 -0.83 12.85 10.57
N LYS A 65 -1.06 12.78 11.89
CA LYS A 65 -2.31 12.33 12.52
C LYS A 65 -2.78 10.97 11.99
N ALA A 66 -1.82 10.09 11.70
CA ALA A 66 -2.07 8.82 11.02
C ALA A 66 -1.70 7.62 11.91
N THR A 67 -2.47 6.55 11.76
CA THR A 67 -2.08 5.21 12.21
C THR A 67 -2.42 4.26 11.08
N ILE A 68 -1.41 3.56 10.56
CA ILE A 68 -1.55 2.58 9.49
C ILE A 68 -1.38 1.19 10.09
N VAL A 69 -2.28 0.27 9.77
CA VAL A 69 -2.21 -1.14 10.18
C VAL A 69 -2.02 -1.96 8.92
N MET A 70 -0.83 -2.52 8.77
CA MET A 70 -0.53 -3.50 7.73
C MET A 70 -1.04 -4.87 8.17
N VAL A 71 -1.85 -5.46 7.31
CA VAL A 71 -2.32 -6.85 7.39
C VAL A 71 -1.55 -7.65 6.34
N PRO A 72 -1.07 -8.87 6.64
CA PRO A 72 -0.45 -9.73 5.64
C PRO A 72 -1.36 -9.99 4.44
N GLU A 73 -0.79 -10.19 3.26
CA GLU A 73 -1.52 -10.47 2.02
C GLU A 73 -2.37 -11.74 2.15
N MET A 74 -1.89 -12.76 2.87
CA MET A 74 -2.65 -13.98 3.17
C MET A 74 -3.93 -13.71 3.99
N GLU A 75 -3.96 -12.63 4.76
CA GLU A 75 -5.10 -12.22 5.60
C GLU A 75 -6.04 -11.23 4.89
N ARG A 76 -5.75 -10.85 3.62
CA ARG A 76 -6.57 -9.92 2.85
C ARG A 76 -8.03 -10.32 2.80
N LEU A 77 -8.31 -11.61 2.55
CA LEU A 77 -9.69 -12.10 2.46
C LEU A 77 -10.45 -11.89 3.77
N ALA A 78 -9.79 -12.11 4.91
CA ALA A 78 -10.40 -11.92 6.23
C ALA A 78 -10.68 -10.44 6.54
N LEU A 79 -9.87 -9.53 6.00
CA LEU A 79 -10.10 -8.09 6.08
C LEU A 79 -11.32 -7.68 5.26
N VAL A 80 -11.39 -8.08 3.99
CA VAL A 80 -12.48 -7.67 3.09
C VAL A 80 -13.82 -8.33 3.43
N SER A 81 -13.81 -9.55 4.00
CA SER A 81 -15.02 -10.22 4.46
C SER A 81 -15.56 -9.66 5.78
N GLY A 82 -14.84 -8.71 6.41
CA GLY A 82 -15.19 -8.17 7.72
C GLY A 82 -14.96 -9.13 8.89
N THR A 83 -14.25 -10.25 8.67
CA THR A 83 -13.89 -11.20 9.75
C THR A 83 -12.82 -10.60 10.68
N LEU A 84 -11.92 -9.77 10.13
CA LEU A 84 -11.05 -8.90 10.91
C LEU A 84 -11.80 -7.58 11.18
N SER A 85 -12.13 -7.32 12.44
CA SER A 85 -12.76 -6.06 12.85
C SER A 85 -11.73 -4.92 12.84
N PRO A 86 -11.82 -3.94 11.93
CA PRO A 86 -10.87 -2.85 11.90
C PRO A 86 -10.98 -1.96 13.14
N LYS A 87 -9.84 -1.51 13.66
CA LYS A 87 -9.79 -0.52 14.74
C LYS A 87 -10.32 0.82 14.23
N LYS A 88 -11.15 1.47 15.04
CA LYS A 88 -11.58 2.85 14.78
C LYS A 88 -10.35 3.76 14.68
N ASN A 89 -10.35 4.65 13.69
CA ASN A 89 -9.30 5.66 13.43
C ASN A 89 -7.94 5.10 12.96
N ALA A 90 -7.89 3.88 12.41
CA ALA A 90 -6.71 3.35 11.74
C ALA A 90 -6.99 3.14 10.25
N MET A 91 -6.00 3.42 9.41
CA MET A 91 -6.02 3.08 7.99
C MET A 91 -5.48 1.67 7.84
N TYR A 92 -6.23 0.79 7.20
CA TYR A 92 -5.76 -0.56 6.92
C TYR A 92 -5.14 -0.61 5.53
N VAL A 93 -4.06 -1.36 5.40
CA VAL A 93 -3.36 -1.65 4.14
C VAL A 93 -3.00 -3.14 4.12
N VAL A 94 -2.86 -3.69 2.92
CA VAL A 94 -2.56 -5.11 2.74
C VAL A 94 -1.19 -5.29 2.13
N GLY A 95 -0.33 -6.02 2.84
CA GLY A 95 1.04 -6.26 2.42
C GLY A 95 1.93 -5.02 2.54
N TYR A 96 3.22 -5.24 2.34
CA TYR A 96 4.23 -4.18 2.47
C TYR A 96 4.11 -3.12 1.37
N ALA A 97 3.76 -3.52 0.15
CA ALA A 97 3.67 -2.59 -0.98
C ALA A 97 2.60 -1.50 -0.75
N GLU A 98 1.42 -1.86 -0.24
CA GLU A 98 0.39 -0.87 0.10
C GLU A 98 0.78 -0.02 1.33
N LEU A 99 1.58 -0.55 2.26
CA LEU A 99 2.13 0.23 3.36
C LEU A 99 3.11 1.30 2.86
N ALA A 100 4.05 0.93 1.99
CA ALA A 100 5.01 1.85 1.39
C ALA A 100 4.31 2.95 0.57
N ASP A 101 3.37 2.54 -0.28
CA ASP A 101 2.51 3.43 -1.03
C ASP A 101 1.76 4.43 -0.12
N ARG A 102 1.04 3.93 0.89
CA ARG A 102 0.25 4.79 1.77
C ARG A 102 1.13 5.74 2.57
N THR A 103 2.32 5.30 2.95
CA THR A 103 3.31 6.12 3.63
C THR A 103 3.83 7.23 2.71
N ALA A 104 4.15 6.93 1.45
CA ALA A 104 4.54 7.92 0.45
C ALA A 104 3.46 8.98 0.21
N VAL A 105 2.20 8.57 0.10
CA VAL A 105 1.05 9.47 -0.03
C VAL A 105 0.98 10.46 1.12
N LEU A 106 1.09 9.98 2.36
CA LEU A 106 1.00 10.80 3.57
C LEU A 106 2.26 11.67 3.77
N ARG A 107 3.44 11.16 3.39
CA ARG A 107 4.71 11.90 3.37
C ARG A 107 4.55 13.19 2.56
N ASP A 108 3.96 13.05 1.36
CA ASP A 108 3.81 14.12 0.37
C ASP A 108 2.54 14.97 0.59
N GLY A 109 1.82 14.75 1.69
CA GLY A 109 0.65 15.54 2.08
C GLY A 109 -0.57 15.35 1.18
N LEU A 110 -0.67 14.18 0.54
CA LEU A 110 -1.73 13.85 -0.41
C LEU A 110 -2.91 13.18 0.28
N GLU A 111 -4.09 13.32 -0.32
CA GLU A 111 -5.32 12.67 0.15
C GLU A 111 -5.37 11.23 -0.37
N PRO A 112 -5.37 10.21 0.52
CA PRO A 112 -5.34 8.81 0.10
C PRO A 112 -6.47 8.41 -0.86
N VAL A 113 -7.70 8.88 -0.65
CA VAL A 113 -8.83 8.55 -1.54
C VAL A 113 -8.59 9.02 -2.96
N VAL A 114 -8.02 10.22 -3.12
CA VAL A 114 -7.72 10.80 -4.43
C VAL A 114 -6.64 10.00 -5.15
N ILE A 115 -5.65 9.49 -4.42
CA ILE A 115 -4.59 8.65 -4.98
C ILE A 115 -5.14 7.29 -5.40
N GLU A 116 -6.00 6.65 -4.61
CA GLU A 116 -6.68 5.42 -5.02
C GLU A 116 -7.56 5.62 -6.26
N ALA A 117 -8.29 6.74 -6.35
CA ALA A 117 -9.08 7.08 -7.53
C ALA A 117 -8.19 7.29 -8.79
N LEU A 118 -7.01 7.87 -8.64
CA LEU A 118 -6.03 7.99 -9.72
C LEU A 118 -5.49 6.63 -10.17
N LYS A 119 -5.15 5.74 -9.22
CA LYS A 119 -4.74 4.37 -9.53
C LYS A 119 -5.84 3.63 -10.28
N TYR A 120 -7.10 3.77 -9.87
CA TYR A 120 -8.24 3.17 -10.59
C TYR A 120 -8.27 3.58 -12.06
N ARG A 121 -8.17 4.88 -12.35
CA ARG A 121 -8.14 5.38 -13.73
C ARG A 121 -6.92 4.88 -14.52
N LEU A 122 -5.76 4.74 -13.89
CA LEU A 122 -4.56 4.17 -14.51
C LEU A 122 -4.76 2.69 -14.86
N LEU A 123 -5.32 1.92 -13.92
CA LEU A 123 -5.54 0.49 -14.07
C LEU A 123 -6.65 0.17 -15.08
N GLN A 124 -7.70 1.00 -15.17
CA GLN A 124 -8.73 0.88 -16.22
C GLN A 124 -8.09 0.99 -17.62
N LYS A 125 -7.27 2.03 -17.85
CA LYS A 125 -6.56 2.19 -19.13
C LYS A 125 -5.60 1.04 -19.44
N ALA A 126 -4.95 0.49 -18.42
CA ALA A 126 -4.08 -0.67 -18.59
C ALA A 126 -4.88 -1.92 -18.98
N LYS A 127 -6.03 -2.17 -18.34
CA LYS A 127 -6.95 -3.28 -18.67
C LYS A 127 -7.55 -3.16 -20.07
N GLU A 128 -7.85 -1.94 -20.55
CA GLU A 128 -8.29 -1.71 -21.94
C GLU A 128 -7.25 -2.17 -22.96
N THR A 129 -5.96 -2.12 -22.61
CA THR A 129 -4.86 -2.53 -23.49
C THR A 129 -4.66 -4.04 -23.51
N ASP A 130 -4.81 -4.69 -22.36
CA ASP A 130 -4.65 -6.14 -22.21
C ASP A 130 -5.54 -6.69 -21.07
N PRO A 131 -6.76 -7.16 -21.38
CA PRO A 131 -7.73 -7.59 -20.37
C PRO A 131 -7.31 -8.84 -19.57
N GLN A 132 -6.35 -9.62 -20.05
CA GLN A 132 -5.90 -10.84 -19.35
C GLN A 132 -4.89 -10.55 -18.24
N LYS A 133 -4.36 -9.33 -18.18
CA LYS A 133 -3.40 -8.91 -17.16
C LYS A 133 -4.10 -8.28 -15.97
N ASN A 134 -3.47 -8.49 -14.81
CA ASN A 134 -3.88 -7.90 -13.54
C ASN A 134 -2.81 -6.90 -13.08
N PRO A 135 -2.71 -5.73 -13.73
CA PRO A 135 -1.73 -4.73 -13.32
C PRO A 135 -2.08 -4.17 -11.94
N VAL A 136 -1.04 -3.73 -11.22
CA VAL A 136 -1.17 -3.04 -9.93
C VAL A 136 -0.37 -1.75 -10.00
N ALA A 137 -0.92 -0.66 -9.47
CA ALA A 137 -0.32 0.65 -9.50
C ALA A 137 -0.03 1.11 -8.07
N PHE A 138 1.19 1.58 -7.83
CA PHE A 138 1.63 2.18 -6.57
C PHE A 138 2.11 3.60 -6.81
N TYR A 139 1.82 4.49 -5.87
CA TYR A 139 2.34 5.84 -5.81
C TYR A 139 3.74 5.82 -5.20
N GLU A 140 4.68 6.48 -5.87
CA GLU A 140 6.09 6.51 -5.46
C GLU A 140 6.44 7.85 -4.79
N LYS A 141 6.20 8.95 -5.50
CA LYS A 141 6.59 10.29 -5.06
C LYS A 141 5.95 11.40 -5.86
N ARG A 142 5.99 12.60 -5.30
CA ARG A 142 5.80 13.86 -6.01
C ARG A 142 7.18 14.36 -6.42
N ASP A 143 7.40 14.52 -7.72
CA ASP A 143 8.70 14.98 -8.22
C ASP A 143 8.89 16.49 -8.05
N GLU A 144 10.08 16.99 -8.40
CA GLU A 144 10.45 18.40 -8.28
C GLU A 144 9.58 19.33 -9.14
N SER A 145 8.98 18.81 -10.22
CA SER A 145 8.05 19.56 -11.06
C SER A 145 6.63 19.59 -10.50
N GLY A 146 6.37 18.81 -9.44
CA GLY A 146 5.07 18.64 -8.81
C GLY A 146 4.22 17.54 -9.43
N GLU A 147 4.71 16.80 -10.43
CA GLU A 147 4.00 15.65 -10.99
C GLU A 147 4.01 14.48 -10.02
N LEU A 148 2.95 13.66 -10.06
CA LEU A 148 2.80 12.47 -9.24
C LEU A 148 3.30 11.27 -10.03
N GLU A 149 4.34 10.61 -9.52
CA GLU A 149 4.92 9.41 -10.13
C GLU A 149 4.24 8.16 -9.59
N PHE A 150 3.81 7.29 -10.50
CA PHE A 150 3.22 5.99 -10.23
C PHE A 150 4.03 4.90 -10.91
N HIS A 151 4.23 3.79 -10.21
CA HIS A 151 4.85 2.58 -10.72
C HIS A 151 3.76 1.54 -10.96
N ILE A 152 3.66 1.05 -12.20
CA ILE A 152 2.67 0.06 -12.60
C ILE A 152 3.38 -1.25 -12.91
N HIS A 153 3.05 -2.28 -12.15
CA HIS A 153 3.57 -3.64 -12.27
C HIS A 153 2.57 -4.51 -13.04
N GLY A 154 3.06 -5.58 -13.67
CA GLY A 154 2.21 -6.59 -14.30
C GLY A 154 1.71 -6.25 -15.71
N ILE A 155 2.15 -5.13 -16.31
CA ILE A 155 1.92 -4.83 -17.74
C ILE A 155 2.82 -5.72 -18.63
N ARG A 156 4.04 -6.01 -18.16
CA ARG A 156 5.01 -6.94 -18.74
C ARG A 156 5.63 -7.74 -17.59
N GLU A 157 6.09 -8.97 -17.85
CA GLU A 157 6.52 -9.91 -16.79
C GLU A 157 7.71 -9.41 -15.96
N THR A 158 8.57 -8.55 -16.52
CA THR A 158 9.83 -8.15 -15.89
C THR A 158 10.08 -6.64 -15.87
N GLU A 159 9.08 -5.82 -16.26
CA GLU A 159 9.24 -4.37 -16.34
C GLU A 159 8.23 -3.64 -15.46
N VAL A 160 8.70 -2.56 -14.82
CA VAL A 160 7.87 -1.59 -14.11
C VAL A 160 7.64 -0.40 -15.02
N ALA A 161 6.38 -0.11 -15.33
CA ALA A 161 6.05 1.08 -16.10
C ALA A 161 5.93 2.28 -15.17
N VAL A 162 6.69 3.34 -15.46
CA VAL A 162 6.62 4.61 -14.72
C VAL A 162 5.68 5.56 -15.44
N THR A 163 4.62 5.99 -14.76
CA THR A 163 3.65 6.97 -15.27
C THR A 163 3.68 8.23 -14.41
N ARG A 164 3.68 9.40 -15.05
CA ARG A 164 3.59 10.69 -14.38
C ARG A 164 2.24 11.33 -14.60
N ILE A 165 1.62 11.78 -13.52
CA ILE A 165 0.33 12.44 -13.53
C ILE A 165 0.50 13.92 -13.16
N PRO A 166 0.04 14.85 -14.02
CA PRO A 166 0.08 16.27 -13.72
C PRO A 166 -0.71 16.63 -12.45
N SER A 167 -0.20 17.53 -11.61
CA SER A 167 -0.84 17.95 -10.36
C SER A 167 -2.27 18.46 -10.56
N ARG A 168 -2.52 19.13 -11.69
CA ARG A 168 -3.87 19.60 -12.07
C ARG A 168 -4.93 18.49 -12.10
N LEU A 169 -4.55 17.26 -12.46
CA LEU A 169 -5.48 16.14 -12.47
C LEU A 169 -5.81 15.71 -11.04
N TYR A 170 -4.79 15.65 -10.18
CA TYR A 170 -4.97 15.43 -8.75
C TYR A 170 -5.87 16.51 -8.13
N ASP A 171 -5.59 17.79 -8.39
CA ASP A 171 -6.37 18.91 -7.84
C ASP A 171 -7.83 18.88 -8.30
N SER A 172 -8.07 18.50 -9.56
CA SER A 172 -9.42 18.33 -10.10
C SER A 172 -10.19 17.22 -9.38
N ILE A 173 -9.57 16.07 -9.14
CA ILE A 173 -10.21 14.94 -8.44
C ILE A 173 -10.39 15.29 -6.95
N LEU A 174 -9.42 15.96 -6.34
CA LEU A 174 -9.51 16.43 -4.96
C LEU A 174 -10.68 17.41 -4.77
N GLY A 175 -10.86 18.36 -5.69
CA GLY A 175 -11.98 19.29 -5.66
C GLY A 175 -13.33 18.59 -5.78
N ASP A 176 -13.41 17.63 -6.70
CA ASP A 176 -14.61 16.83 -6.94
C ASP A 176 -14.96 15.91 -5.76
N TRP A 177 -13.98 15.22 -5.17
CA TRP A 177 -14.16 14.42 -3.96
C TRP A 177 -14.61 15.26 -2.78
N LYS A 178 -14.01 16.44 -2.56
CA LYS A 178 -14.43 17.35 -1.48
C LYS A 178 -15.87 17.83 -1.65
N ALA A 179 -16.32 18.02 -2.89
CA ALA A 179 -17.69 18.42 -3.18
C ALA A 179 -18.69 17.25 -3.05
N ASN A 180 -18.25 16.04 -3.38
CA ASN A 180 -19.11 14.85 -3.47
C ASN A 180 -18.44 13.62 -2.81
N PRO A 181 -18.17 13.62 -1.49
CA PRO A 181 -17.41 12.55 -0.85
C PRO A 181 -18.14 11.21 -0.85
N ASP A 182 -19.47 11.23 -0.92
CA ASP A 182 -20.34 10.04 -0.89
C ASP A 182 -20.63 9.48 -2.30
N ARG A 183 -19.96 9.97 -3.35
CA ARG A 183 -20.12 9.44 -4.70
C ARG A 183 -19.64 7.99 -4.76
N GLU A 184 -20.38 7.16 -5.48
CA GLU A 184 -20.20 5.70 -5.54
C GLU A 184 -18.77 5.27 -5.89
N ASP A 185 -18.11 5.95 -6.83
CA ASP A 185 -16.74 5.64 -7.23
C ASP A 185 -15.70 5.93 -6.13
N TYR A 186 -15.97 6.85 -5.20
CA TYR A 186 -15.13 7.08 -4.03
C TYR A 186 -15.46 6.12 -2.90
N THR A 187 -16.74 5.83 -2.66
CA THR A 187 -17.15 4.92 -1.58
C THR A 187 -16.82 3.47 -1.90
N ALA A 188 -16.85 3.05 -3.17
CA ALA A 188 -16.46 1.71 -3.62
C ALA A 188 -14.96 1.39 -3.41
N LEU A 189 -14.11 2.42 -3.22
CA LEU A 189 -12.71 2.22 -2.84
C LEU A 189 -12.57 1.74 -1.39
N HIS A 190 -13.62 1.82 -0.58
CA HIS A 190 -13.60 1.49 0.84
C HIS A 190 -14.29 0.15 1.15
N VAL A 191 -13.60 -0.71 1.89
CA VAL A 191 -14.20 -1.79 2.68
C VAL A 191 -13.92 -1.51 4.15
N GLY A 192 -14.89 -0.89 4.82
CA GLY A 192 -14.66 -0.34 6.16
C GLY A 192 -13.52 0.70 6.15
N SER A 193 -12.47 0.46 6.91
CA SER A 193 -11.27 1.31 6.96
C SER A 193 -10.15 0.88 6.00
N TYR A 194 -10.38 -0.17 5.20
CA TYR A 194 -9.48 -0.59 4.15
C TYR A 194 -9.80 0.20 2.88
N LEU A 195 -8.87 1.06 2.46
CA LEU A 195 -9.01 1.92 1.29
C LEU A 195 -8.05 1.43 0.21
N SER A 196 -8.57 0.86 -0.87
CA SER A 196 -7.78 0.33 -1.98
C SER A 196 -8.61 0.22 -3.26
N VAL A 197 -8.00 0.58 -4.38
CA VAL A 197 -8.56 0.30 -5.72
C VAL A 197 -8.87 -1.19 -5.95
N ARG A 198 -8.19 -2.08 -5.24
CA ARG A 198 -8.38 -3.53 -5.34
C ARG A 198 -9.78 -3.96 -4.89
N ASN A 199 -10.49 -3.14 -4.11
CA ASN A 199 -11.86 -3.43 -3.69
C ASN A 199 -12.82 -3.47 -4.87
N ILE A 200 -12.71 -2.50 -5.78
CA ILE A 200 -13.54 -2.41 -7.00
C ILE A 200 -13.21 -3.54 -7.97
N LEU A 201 -11.91 -3.83 -8.16
CA LEU A 201 -11.48 -4.84 -9.13
C LEU A 201 -11.86 -6.28 -8.73
N LEU A 202 -12.19 -6.53 -7.46
CA LEU A 202 -12.74 -7.82 -7.01
C LEU A 202 -14.20 -7.98 -7.43
N GLU A 203 -15.01 -6.93 -7.27
CA GLU A 203 -16.43 -6.94 -7.66
C GLU A 203 -16.57 -7.19 -9.17
N ASP A 204 -15.75 -6.52 -9.99
CA ASP A 204 -15.71 -6.73 -11.44
C ASP A 204 -15.36 -8.18 -11.84
N SER A 205 -14.66 -8.93 -10.99
CA SER A 205 -14.23 -10.31 -11.26
C SER A 205 -15.23 -11.38 -10.81
N SER A 206 -16.19 -11.02 -9.95
CA SER A 206 -17.27 -11.92 -9.50
C SER A 206 -18.48 -11.95 -10.44
N ASP A 207 -18.56 -11.00 -11.38
CA ASP A 207 -19.64 -10.87 -12.36
C ASP A 207 -19.28 -11.43 -13.76
N ALA A 208 -18.17 -12.20 -13.86
CA ALA A 208 -17.69 -12.83 -15.10
C ALA A 208 -17.84 -14.36 -15.12
#